data_AF-A0A2G9PNW5-F1
#
_entry.id   AF-A0A2G9PNW5-F1
#
_cell.length_a   1.000
_cell.length_b   1.000
_cell.length_c   1.000
_cell.angle_alpha   90.00
_cell.angle_beta   90.00
_cell.angle_gamma   90.00
#
_symmetry.space_group_name_H-M   'P 1'
#
loop_
_entity.id
_entity.type
_entity.pdbx_description
1 polymer ?
#
loop_
_entity_poly.entity_id
_entity_poly.type
_entity_poly.pdbx_seq_one_letter_code
_entity_poly.pdbx_strand_id
1 'polypeptide(L)'
;TCTYPKNLEASITVLGKTGSVKIGGIAVNRIETWNFSDRSPSDSDIDSYSTDPKSVYGSGHKVLYQKVIDAILGRRKNPVDGNEGKKCLEIIHAIHKSADTGKEVFLK
;
A
#
# COMPACT_ATOMS: atom_id res chain seq x y z
N THR A 1 13.21 -0.14 2.53
CA THR A 1 14.57 -0.71 2.47
C THR A 1 14.88 -1.37 3.80
N CYS A 2 14.92 -2.71 3.84
CA CYS A 2 15.37 -3.44 5.04
C CYS A 2 16.87 -3.25 5.24
N THR A 3 17.22 -2.19 5.96
CA THR A 3 18.59 -1.77 6.25
C THR A 3 18.93 -1.99 7.72
N TYR A 4 20.16 -2.42 7.99
CA TYR A 4 20.74 -2.45 9.33
C TYR A 4 21.41 -1.09 9.65
N PRO A 5 21.34 -0.56 10.89
CA PRO A 5 20.62 -1.06 12.06
C PRO A 5 19.17 -0.57 12.16
N LYS A 6 18.72 0.27 11.22
CA LYS A 6 17.37 0.87 11.22
C LYS A 6 16.78 0.86 9.82
N ASN A 7 15.46 0.71 9.71
CA ASN A 7 14.73 0.92 8.46
C ASN A 7 14.88 2.38 8.01
N LEU A 8 15.34 2.60 6.77
CA LEU A 8 15.52 3.95 6.24
C LEU A 8 14.25 4.50 5.59
N GLU A 9 13.47 3.66 4.91
CA GLU A 9 12.34 4.11 4.10
C GLU A 9 11.38 2.94 3.80
N ALA A 10 10.10 3.25 3.66
CA ALA A 10 9.13 2.45 2.94
C ALA A 10 8.35 3.41 2.03
N SER A 11 8.43 3.20 0.71
CA SER A 11 7.83 4.11 -0.24
C SER A 11 7.20 3.40 -1.43
N ILE A 12 6.24 4.09 -2.05
CA ILE A 12 5.60 3.73 -3.31
C ILE A 12 5.57 4.96 -4.20
N THR A 13 5.98 4.79 -5.45
CA THR A 13 5.93 5.83 -6.47
C THR A 13 5.04 5.34 -7.61
N VAL A 14 4.05 6.15 -7.98
CA VAL A 14 3.17 5.90 -9.12
C VAL A 14 3.36 7.01 -10.13
N LEU A 15 3.74 6.64 -11.35
CA LEU A 15 3.99 7.57 -12.45
C LEU A 15 2.96 7.29 -13.55
N GLY A 16 2.22 8.31 -13.93
CA GLY A 16 1.20 8.23 -14.98
C GLY A 16 1.31 9.38 -15.96
N LYS A 17 0.53 9.30 -17.05
CA LYS A 17 0.51 10.31 -18.11
C LYS A 17 0.15 11.71 -17.60
N THR A 18 -0.72 11.80 -16.58
CA THR A 18 -1.30 13.06 -16.08
C THR A 18 -0.91 13.38 -14.64
N GLY A 19 0.01 12.61 -14.05
CA GLY A 19 0.41 12.84 -12.68
C GLY A 19 1.50 11.91 -12.18
N SER A 20 2.06 12.28 -11.03
CA SER A 20 3.10 11.55 -10.33
C SER A 20 2.89 11.70 -8.84
N VAL A 21 2.90 10.57 -8.14
CA VAL A 21 2.72 10.49 -6.69
C VAL A 21 3.86 9.71 -6.08
N LYS A 22 4.40 10.22 -4.98
CA LYS A 22 5.29 9.47 -4.09
C LYS A 22 4.75 9.54 -2.67
N ILE A 23 4.53 8.38 -2.07
CA ILE A 23 4.25 8.24 -0.65
C ILE A 23 5.46 7.53 -0.04
N GLY A 24 6.12 8.17 0.92
CA GLY A 24 7.33 7.69 1.57
C GLY A 24 7.25 7.77 3.10
N GLY A 25 8.37 8.09 3.73
CA GLY A 25 8.56 7.94 5.18
C GLY A 25 8.95 6.52 5.60
N ILE A 26 8.95 6.25 6.90
CA ILE A 26 9.39 4.95 7.46
C ILE A 26 8.34 3.85 7.30
N ALA A 27 7.09 4.21 7.06
CA ALA A 27 5.94 3.31 7.01
C ALA A 27 4.91 3.71 5.94
N VAL A 28 5.35 4.29 4.81
CA VAL A 28 4.46 4.79 3.74
C VAL A 28 3.44 5.79 4.31
N ASN A 29 3.91 6.67 5.19
CA ASN A 29 3.10 7.53 6.06
C ASN A 29 3.21 9.02 5.70
N ARG A 30 4.04 9.38 4.73
CA ARG A 30 4.27 10.76 4.33
C ARG A 30 4.05 10.93 2.83
N ILE A 31 3.22 11.89 2.45
CA ILE A 31 3.08 12.27 1.05
C ILE A 31 4.27 13.17 0.71
N GLU A 32 5.14 12.69 -0.18
CA GLU A 32 6.37 13.39 -0.57
C GLU A 32 6.23 14.06 -1.93
N THR A 33 5.34 13.55 -2.79
CA THR A 33 5.04 14.15 -4.10
C THR A 33 3.57 13.92 -4.42
N TRP A 34 2.87 14.98 -4.82
CA TRP A 34 1.47 14.97 -5.24
C TRP A 34 1.28 15.93 -6.41
N ASN A 35 1.63 15.49 -7.62
CA ASN A 35 1.62 16.33 -8.80
C ASN A 35 0.63 15.78 -9.82
N PHE A 36 -0.36 16.59 -10.19
CA PHE A 36 -1.34 16.28 -11.23
C PHE A 36 -1.49 17.46 -12.19
N SER A 37 -1.80 17.17 -13.46
CA SER A 37 -2.08 18.20 -14.46
C SER A 37 -3.35 18.99 -14.13
N ASP A 38 -4.35 18.30 -13.58
CA ASP A 38 -5.61 18.89 -13.13
C ASP A 38 -5.63 18.96 -11.60
N ARG A 39 -6.07 20.09 -11.06
CA ARG A 39 -6.22 20.28 -9.61
C ARG A 39 -7.63 19.96 -9.16
N SER A 40 -7.74 19.23 -8.06
CA SER A 40 -8.96 19.01 -7.30
C SER A 40 -8.98 19.93 -6.06
N PRO A 41 -10.15 20.39 -5.59
CA PRO A 41 -10.25 21.09 -4.30
C PRO A 41 -9.63 20.31 -3.12
N SER A 42 -9.61 18.98 -3.19
CA SER A 42 -8.98 18.13 -2.17
C SER A 42 -7.46 18.25 -2.10
N ASP A 43 -6.81 18.74 -3.16
CA ASP A 43 -5.34 18.81 -3.23
C ASP A 43 -4.76 19.85 -2.27
N SER A 44 -5.54 20.86 -1.86
CA SER A 44 -5.08 21.88 -0.92
C SER A 44 -4.83 21.34 0.49
N ASP A 45 -5.40 20.17 0.81
CA ASP A 45 -5.32 19.56 2.13
C ASP A 45 -4.56 18.23 2.11
N ILE A 46 -3.80 17.96 1.04
CA ILE A 46 -3.15 16.65 0.87
C ILE A 46 -2.15 16.35 2.00
N ASP A 47 -1.44 17.36 2.49
CA ASP A 47 -0.43 17.19 3.52
C ASP A 47 -1.02 16.72 4.86
N SER A 48 -2.30 17.02 5.15
CA SER A 48 -2.96 16.59 6.38
C SER A 48 -3.25 15.08 6.42
N TYR A 49 -3.15 14.39 5.29
CA TYR A 49 -3.27 12.93 5.21
C TYR A 49 -1.96 12.21 5.55
N SER A 50 -0.83 12.93 5.68
CA SER A 50 0.38 12.36 6.25
C SER A 50 0.20 12.08 7.74
N THR A 51 0.73 10.96 8.22
CA THR A 51 0.57 10.53 9.62
C THR A 51 1.92 10.33 10.28
N ASP A 52 2.01 10.63 11.58
CA ASP A 52 3.15 10.27 12.44
C ASP A 52 2.69 9.19 13.43
N PRO A 53 2.60 7.92 12.99
CA PRO A 53 2.04 6.87 13.83
C PRO A 53 2.97 6.60 15.03
N LYS A 54 2.36 6.47 16.22
CA LYS A 54 3.10 6.16 17.46
C LYS A 54 3.74 4.76 17.46
N SER A 55 3.37 3.90 16.51
CA SER A 55 3.96 2.58 16.29
C SER A 55 3.83 2.19 14.81
N VAL A 56 4.65 1.24 14.36
CA VAL A 56 4.60 0.69 12.98
C VAL A 56 3.26 0.02 12.63
N TYR A 57 2.42 -0.29 13.63
CA TYR A 57 1.11 -0.91 13.45
C TYR A 57 -0.05 0.08 13.38
N GLY A 58 0.22 1.37 13.67
CA GLY A 58 -0.72 2.47 13.52
C GLY A 58 -2.13 2.18 14.06
N SER A 59 -3.14 2.62 13.32
CA SER A 59 -4.56 2.42 13.62
C SER A 59 -5.28 1.44 12.67
N GLY A 60 -4.55 0.82 11.74
CA GLY A 60 -5.12 0.03 10.64
C GLY A 60 -5.92 -1.19 11.09
N HIS A 61 -5.50 -1.85 12.17
CA HIS A 61 -6.18 -3.05 12.69
C HIS A 61 -7.63 -2.77 13.11
N LYS A 62 -7.89 -1.64 13.77
CA LYS A 62 -9.25 -1.26 14.17
C LYS A 62 -10.17 -1.13 12.96
N VAL A 63 -9.68 -0.46 11.91
CA VAL A 63 -10.42 -0.29 10.65
C VAL A 63 -10.64 -1.63 9.95
N LEU A 64 -9.64 -2.52 9.96
CA LEU A 64 -9.76 -3.86 9.40
C LEU A 64 -10.82 -4.69 10.15
N TYR A 65 -10.76 -4.73 11.48
CA TYR A 65 -11.75 -5.47 12.28
C TYR A 65 -13.16 -4.94 12.06
N GLN A 66 -13.35 -3.62 11.97
CA GLN A 66 -14.66 -3.05 11.65
C GLN A 66 -15.17 -3.54 10.28
N LYS A 67 -14.30 -3.57 9.26
CA LYS A 67 -14.66 -4.08 7.92
C LYS A 67 -15.04 -5.57 7.95
N VAL A 68 -14.37 -6.37 8.79
CA VAL A 68 -14.70 -7.79 8.98
C VAL A 68 -16.06 -7.95 9.66
N ILE A 69 -16.33 -7.19 10.72
CA ILE A 69 -17.63 -7.20 11.42
C ILE A 69 -18.75 -6.81 10.46
N ASP A 70 -18.57 -5.73 9.69
CA ASP A 70 -19.57 -5.27 8.74
C ASP A 70 -19.85 -6.33 7.65
N ALA A 71 -18.84 -7.12 7.26
CA ALA A 71 -19.02 -8.21 6.32
C ALA A 71 -19.80 -9.38 6.92
N ILE A 72 -19.51 -9.76 8.16
CA ILE A 72 -20.25 -10.79 8.89
C ILE A 72 -21.73 -10.39 9.07
N LEU A 73 -21.98 -9.11 9.34
CA LEU A 73 -23.32 -8.55 9.49
C LEU A 73 -24.05 -8.28 8.16
N GLY A 74 -23.45 -8.64 7.02
CA GLY A 74 -24.05 -8.47 5.69
C GLY A 74 -24.16 -7.02 5.22
N ARG A 75 -23.45 -6.08 5.86
CA ARG A 75 -23.49 -4.64 5.53
C ARG A 75 -22.59 -4.26 4.36
N ARG A 76 -21.57 -5.08 4.07
CA ARG A 76 -20.63 -4.90 2.96
C ARG A 76 -19.96 -6.20 2.59
N LYS A 77 -19.30 -6.24 1.43
CA LYS A 77 -18.29 -7.28 1.16
C LYS A 77 -16.99 -6.98 1.91
N ASN A 78 -16.31 -8.01 2.41
CA ASN A 78 -14.94 -7.87 2.94
C ASN A 78 -14.02 -7.47 1.77
N PRO A 79 -13.27 -6.36 1.87
CA PRO A 79 -12.39 -5.92 0.79
C PRO A 79 -11.19 -6.83 0.54
N VAL A 80 -10.83 -7.68 1.50
CA VAL A 80 -9.74 -8.66 1.35
C VAL A 80 -10.27 -10.03 1.74
N ASP A 81 -10.83 -10.73 0.77
CA ASP A 81 -11.23 -12.13 0.90
C ASP A 81 -10.09 -13.08 0.49
N GLY A 82 -10.33 -14.39 0.53
CA GLY A 82 -9.31 -15.39 0.18
C GLY A 82 -8.80 -15.27 -1.27
N ASN A 83 -9.66 -14.84 -2.21
CA ASN A 83 -9.25 -14.66 -3.59
C ASN A 83 -8.38 -13.42 -3.77
N GLU A 84 -8.73 -12.31 -3.10
CA GLU A 84 -7.89 -11.11 -3.11
C GLU A 84 -6.54 -11.35 -2.43
N GLY A 85 -6.52 -12.08 -1.31
CA GLY A 85 -5.28 -12.47 -0.64
C GLY A 85 -4.38 -13.38 -1.51
N LYS A 86 -4.98 -14.28 -2.27
CA LYS A 86 -4.26 -15.21 -3.17
C LYS A 86 -3.42 -14.48 -4.21
N LYS A 87 -3.91 -13.37 -4.78
CA LYS A 87 -3.18 -12.58 -5.79
C LYS A 87 -1.82 -12.09 -5.27
N CYS A 88 -1.77 -11.65 -4.00
CA CYS A 88 -0.52 -11.22 -3.37
C CYS A 88 0.45 -12.39 -3.22
N LEU A 89 -0.04 -13.55 -2.78
CA LEU A 89 0.77 -14.77 -2.67
C LEU A 89 1.30 -15.22 -4.04
N GLU A 90 0.49 -15.15 -5.10
CA GLU A 90 0.93 -15.52 -6.46
C GLU A 90 2.12 -14.68 -6.92
N ILE A 91 2.12 -13.37 -6.63
CA ILE A 91 3.26 -12.47 -6.92
C ILE A 91 4.49 -12.87 -6.10
N ILE A 92 4.34 -13.06 -4.78
CA ILE A 92 5.46 -13.44 -3.90
C ILE A 92 6.10 -14.75 -4.38
N HIS A 93 5.28 -15.75 -4.66
CA HIS A 93 5.76 -17.04 -5.17
C HIS A 93 6.44 -16.91 -6.55
N ALA A 94 5.92 -16.07 -7.44
CA ALA A 94 6.54 -15.81 -8.73
C ALA A 94 7.91 -15.13 -8.60
N ILE A 95 8.06 -14.18 -7.66
CA ILE A 95 9.34 -13.52 -7.35
C ILE A 95 10.36 -14.56 -6.86
N HIS A 96 9.99 -15.42 -5.90
CA HIS A 96 10.88 -16.48 -5.42
C HIS A 96 11.30 -17.43 -6.54
N LYS A 97 10.33 -17.93 -7.31
CA LYS A 97 10.60 -18.83 -8.44
C LYS A 97 11.48 -18.17 -9.51
N SER A 98 11.28 -16.88 -9.78
CA SER A 98 12.11 -16.13 -10.72
C SER A 98 13.55 -16.02 -10.23
N ALA A 99 13.75 -15.73 -8.94
CA ALA A 99 15.07 -15.68 -8.32
C ALA A 99 15.79 -17.04 -8.35
N ASP A 100 15.09 -18.14 -8.06
CA ASP A 100 15.66 -19.48 -8.05
C ASP A 100 16.05 -19.98 -9.45
N THR A 101 15.28 -19.61 -10.46
CA THR A 101 15.45 -20.13 -11.84
C THR A 101 16.21 -19.19 -12.76
N GLY A 102 16.37 -17.92 -12.39
CA GLY A 102 16.91 -16.87 -13.25
C GLY A 102 16.05 -16.57 -14.48
N LYS A 103 14.74 -16.88 -14.44
CA LYS A 103 13.81 -16.74 -15.57
C LYS A 103 12.57 -15.93 -15.19
N GLU A 104 11.92 -15.36 -16.18
CA GLU A 104 10.62 -14.72 -16.03
C GLU A 104 9.54 -15.75 -15.64
N VAL A 105 8.65 -15.35 -14.73
CA VAL A 105 7.50 -16.15 -14.30
C VAL A 105 6.23 -15.35 -14.58
N PHE A 106 5.43 -15.82 -15.52
CA PHE A 106 4.15 -15.20 -15.86
C PHE A 106 3.08 -15.55 -14.84
N LEU A 107 2.39 -14.51 -14.35
CA LEU A 107 1.20 -14.65 -13.50
C LEU A 107 0.00 -15.08 -14.36
N LYS A 108 -0.97 -15.75 -13.74
CA LYS A 108 -2.19 -16.24 -14.39
C LYS A 108 -3.38 -15.34 -14.10
#